data_AF-A0A1G6ZYC6-F1
#
_entry.id   AF-A0A1G6ZYC6-F1
#
_cell.length_a   1.000
_cell.length_b   1.000
_cell.length_c   1.000
_cell.angle_alpha   90.00
_cell.angle_beta   90.00
_cell.angle_gamma   90.00
#
_symmetry.space_group_name_H-M   'P 1'
#
loop_
_entity.id
_entity.type
_entity.pdbx_description
1 polymer ?
#
loop_
_entity_poly.entity_id
_entity_poly.type
_entity_poly.pdbx_seq_one_letter_code
_entity_poly.pdbx_strand_id
1 'polypeptide(L)'
;MSNFPQRVRDNILPLSENATVAEAFDEWVFAEETIDHEQCIEVCQLCEQEDLRYHFLIENELNRNQLWVGSQCILRFEVGVLEEGKRLSPQDAKKKLSRVYQKMRFDACIRALERLVARENNEILTNAWIYYRKNGNLTPKYAFVVLWRLQLHKIDHSPTFFKVSLKTDRHKAHLSDMEISRVHLIWPALSSSQRDMAKRFGHVPPSNLDCVLDRYESY
;
A
#
# COMPACT_ATOMS: atom_id res chain seq x y z
N MET A 1 15.52 -21.98 18.19
CA MET A 1 14.72 -21.19 17.23
C MET A 1 13.32 -21.09 17.79
N SER A 2 12.90 -19.92 18.24
CA SER A 2 11.55 -19.70 18.78
C SER A 2 10.53 -19.80 17.64
N ASN A 3 9.51 -20.64 17.83
CA ASN A 3 8.45 -20.79 16.86
C ASN A 3 7.63 -19.49 16.79
N PHE A 4 6.96 -19.20 15.66
CA PHE A 4 6.20 -17.95 15.46
C PHE A 4 5.27 -17.59 16.66
N PRO A 5 4.53 -18.54 17.28
CA PRO A 5 3.71 -18.25 18.45
C PRO A 5 4.50 -17.86 19.71
N GLN A 6 5.74 -18.33 19.86
CA GLN A 6 6.57 -18.05 21.01
C GLN A 6 7.07 -16.60 20.99
N ARG A 7 7.51 -16.10 19.84
CA ARG A 7 7.95 -14.70 19.69
C ARG A 7 6.86 -13.70 20.06
N VAL A 8 5.65 -13.95 19.59
CA VAL A 8 4.49 -13.12 19.91
C VAL A 8 4.22 -13.12 21.41
N ARG A 9 4.28 -14.28 22.07
CA ARG A 9 4.14 -14.39 23.52
C ARG A 9 5.23 -13.58 24.23
N ASP A 10 6.48 -13.75 23.82
CA ASP A 10 7.65 -13.11 24.45
C ASP A 10 7.61 -11.58 24.30
N ASN A 11 6.98 -11.07 23.26
CA ASN A 11 6.88 -9.63 22.99
C ASN A 11 5.61 -8.99 23.59
N ILE A 12 4.49 -9.71 23.68
CA ILE A 12 3.22 -9.14 24.17
C ILE A 12 3.08 -9.24 25.70
N LEU A 13 3.43 -10.38 26.30
CA LEU A 13 3.17 -10.63 27.72
C LEU A 13 3.94 -9.69 28.65
N PRO A 14 5.23 -9.36 28.42
CA PRO A 14 5.95 -8.43 29.30
C PRO A 14 5.39 -7.01 29.29
N LEU A 15 4.60 -6.67 28.28
CA LEU A 15 3.99 -5.35 28.10
C LEU A 15 2.50 -5.35 28.45
N SER A 16 1.97 -6.47 28.93
CA SER A 16 0.56 -6.67 29.23
C SER A 16 0.34 -6.91 30.72
N GLU A 17 -0.84 -6.54 31.22
CA GLU A 17 -1.25 -6.81 32.61
C GLU A 17 -1.74 -8.26 32.77
N ASN A 18 -2.26 -8.84 31.69
CA ASN A 18 -2.77 -10.21 31.66
C ASN A 18 -1.68 -11.28 31.46
N ALA A 19 -1.91 -12.46 32.04
CA ALA A 19 -0.92 -13.55 32.06
C ALA A 19 -1.01 -14.50 30.86
N THR A 20 -2.12 -14.49 30.12
CA THR A 20 -2.30 -15.32 28.92
C THR A 20 -2.29 -14.48 27.65
N VAL A 21 -1.83 -15.08 26.54
CA VAL A 21 -1.70 -14.35 25.26
C VAL A 21 -3.06 -13.89 24.74
N ALA A 22 -4.13 -14.67 24.94
CA ALA A 22 -5.46 -14.30 24.48
C ALA A 22 -6.00 -13.07 25.24
N GLU A 23 -5.97 -13.13 26.57
CA GLU A 23 -6.41 -12.01 27.43
C GLU A 23 -5.50 -10.78 27.24
N ALA A 24 -4.21 -10.99 27.01
CA ALA A 24 -3.28 -9.92 26.68
C ALA A 24 -3.63 -9.18 25.40
N PHE A 25 -4.35 -9.76 24.42
CA PHE A 25 -4.80 -8.99 23.23
C PHE A 25 -6.13 -8.27 23.44
N ASP A 26 -6.87 -8.55 24.52
CA ASP A 26 -8.12 -7.87 24.81
C ASP A 26 -7.88 -6.42 25.24
N GLU A 27 -6.74 -6.14 25.88
CA GLU A 27 -6.32 -4.80 26.34
C GLU A 27 -5.59 -3.96 25.29
N TRP A 28 -5.32 -4.49 24.08
CA TRP A 28 -4.63 -3.75 23.01
C TRP A 28 -5.59 -3.28 21.93
N VAL A 29 -5.36 -2.05 21.48
CA VAL A 29 -6.13 -1.42 20.41
C VAL A 29 -5.23 -0.79 19.36
N PHE A 30 -5.69 -0.77 18.11
CA PHE A 30 -5.08 0.00 17.04
C PHE A 30 -5.29 1.50 17.30
N ALA A 31 -4.19 2.23 17.52
CA ALA A 31 -4.18 3.65 17.92
C ALA A 31 -4.38 4.63 16.75
N GLU A 32 -4.77 4.14 15.57
CA GLU A 32 -4.94 4.91 14.32
C GLU A 32 -3.67 5.58 13.76
N GLU A 33 -2.52 5.41 14.41
CA GLU A 33 -1.24 5.90 13.92
C GLU A 33 -0.57 4.89 12.98
N THR A 34 -0.04 5.39 11.87
CA THR A 34 0.63 4.57 10.86
C THR A 34 1.84 5.28 10.28
N ILE A 35 2.85 4.50 9.92
CA ILE A 35 4.08 4.99 9.28
C ILE A 35 4.30 4.25 7.96
N ASP A 36 4.57 5.01 6.89
CA ASP A 36 5.09 4.48 5.62
C ASP A 36 6.60 4.78 5.57
N HIS A 37 7.40 3.73 5.75
CA HIS A 37 8.86 3.82 5.72
C HIS A 37 9.43 3.95 4.30
N GLU A 38 8.55 3.98 3.29
CA GLU A 38 8.84 3.98 1.84
C GLU A 38 9.49 2.67 1.35
N GLN A 39 10.42 2.09 2.13
CA GLN A 39 11.13 0.85 1.87
C GLN A 39 10.71 -0.26 2.84
N CYS A 40 10.85 -1.51 2.40
CA CYS A 40 10.61 -2.69 3.22
C CYS A 40 11.86 -2.99 4.08
N ILE A 41 12.10 -2.19 5.12
CA ILE A 41 13.30 -2.29 5.97
C ILE A 41 12.98 -2.55 7.45
N GLU A 42 11.70 -2.51 7.81
CA GLU A 42 11.31 -2.58 9.21
C GLU A 42 10.94 -3.98 9.66
N VAL A 43 10.98 -4.16 10.98
CA VAL A 43 10.62 -5.42 11.64
C VAL A 43 9.33 -5.22 12.42
N CYS A 44 8.46 -6.22 12.42
CA CYS A 44 7.27 -6.25 13.27
C CYS A 44 7.70 -6.41 14.73
N GLN A 45 7.37 -5.46 15.61
CA GLN A 45 7.73 -5.57 17.03
C GLN A 45 6.96 -6.65 17.79
N LEU A 46 5.95 -7.27 17.15
CA LEU A 46 5.18 -8.37 17.74
C LEU A 46 5.66 -9.74 17.28
N CYS A 47 5.71 -9.98 15.97
CA CYS A 47 6.04 -11.29 15.40
C CYS A 47 7.47 -11.42 14.86
N GLU A 48 8.24 -10.32 14.87
CA GLU A 48 9.62 -10.23 14.35
C GLU A 48 9.75 -10.63 12.87
N GLN A 49 8.67 -10.51 12.09
CA GLN A 49 8.78 -10.59 10.65
C GLN A 49 9.45 -9.33 10.12
N GLU A 50 10.49 -9.54 9.33
CA GLU A 50 11.28 -8.51 8.65
C GLU A 50 10.57 -8.02 7.37
N ASP A 51 11.17 -7.05 6.68
CA ASP A 51 10.73 -6.48 5.41
C ASP A 51 9.33 -5.81 5.45
N LEU A 52 8.97 -5.19 6.58
CA LEU A 52 7.80 -4.33 6.65
C LEU A 52 8.09 -2.96 6.04
N ARG A 53 7.19 -2.50 5.18
CA ARG A 53 7.14 -1.09 4.72
C ARG A 53 6.23 -0.23 5.60
N TYR A 54 5.18 -0.84 6.13
CA TYR A 54 4.14 -0.15 6.87
C TYR A 54 4.07 -0.63 8.29
N HIS A 55 4.09 0.32 9.22
CA HIS A 55 3.82 0.08 10.62
C HIS A 55 2.48 0.65 11.02
N PHE A 56 1.82 -0.07 11.93
CA PHE A 56 0.58 0.29 12.56
C PHE A 56 0.82 0.28 14.06
N LEU A 57 0.52 1.39 14.73
CA LEU A 57 0.67 1.49 16.17
C LEU A 57 -0.47 0.76 16.86
N ILE A 58 -0.13 -0.19 17.72
CA ILE A 58 -1.06 -0.73 18.71
C ILE A 58 -0.64 -0.23 20.09
N GLU A 59 -1.62 0.08 20.90
CA GLU A 59 -1.44 0.60 22.25
C GLU A 59 -2.25 -0.23 23.23
N ASN A 60 -1.66 -0.51 24.39
CA ASN A 60 -2.32 -1.09 25.52
C ASN A 60 -3.15 -0.03 26.26
N GLU A 61 -4.46 -0.22 26.36
CA GLU A 61 -5.37 0.75 26.97
C GLU A 61 -5.17 0.90 28.49
N LEU A 62 -4.60 -0.10 29.15
CA LEU A 62 -4.43 -0.14 30.61
C LEU A 62 -3.15 0.57 31.07
N ASN A 63 -2.04 0.35 30.36
CA ASN A 63 -0.71 0.83 30.80
C ASN A 63 0.00 1.71 29.76
N ARG A 64 -0.62 1.98 28.60
CA ARG A 64 -0.08 2.83 27.52
C ARG A 64 1.20 2.31 26.86
N ASN A 65 1.55 1.04 27.07
CA ASN A 65 2.62 0.41 26.30
C ASN A 65 2.24 0.38 24.82
N GLN A 66 3.23 0.51 23.95
CA GLN A 66 3.05 0.67 22.51
C GLN A 66 3.92 -0.31 21.73
N LEU A 67 3.39 -0.80 20.61
CA LEU A 67 4.12 -1.65 19.66
C LEU A 67 3.79 -1.24 18.22
N TRP A 68 4.81 -1.22 17.38
CA TRP A 68 4.68 -1.04 15.93
C TRP A 68 4.62 -2.40 15.24
N VAL A 69 3.48 -2.68 14.61
CA VAL A 69 3.19 -4.00 14.03
C VAL A 69 2.78 -3.91 12.57
N GLY A 70 2.85 -5.04 11.87
CA GLY A 70 2.23 -5.19 10.54
C GLY A 70 0.71 -5.36 10.65
N SER A 71 -0.03 -4.92 9.63
CA SER A 71 -1.49 -5.05 9.58
C SER A 71 -1.99 -6.50 9.67
N GLN A 72 -1.21 -7.47 9.19
CA GLN A 72 -1.52 -8.88 9.32
C GLN A 72 -1.55 -9.35 10.78
N CYS A 73 -0.69 -8.78 11.64
CA CYS A 73 -0.70 -9.11 13.07
C CYS A 73 -1.97 -8.61 13.76
N ILE A 74 -2.43 -7.40 13.43
CA ILE A 74 -3.68 -6.83 13.96
C ILE A 74 -4.86 -7.76 13.64
N LEU A 75 -4.94 -8.26 12.39
CA LEU A 75 -6.01 -9.18 11.98
C LEU A 75 -5.87 -10.59 12.56
N ARG A 76 -4.65 -11.13 12.60
CA ARG A 76 -4.39 -12.51 13.04
C ARG A 76 -4.63 -12.70 14.54
N PHE A 77 -4.33 -11.68 15.33
CA PHE A 77 -4.48 -11.71 16.80
C PHE A 77 -5.71 -10.93 17.27
N GLU A 78 -6.58 -10.51 16.35
CA GLU A 78 -7.85 -9.84 16.65
C GLU A 78 -7.71 -8.62 17.59
N VAL A 79 -6.59 -7.89 17.45
CA VAL A 79 -6.32 -6.65 18.18
C VAL A 79 -7.50 -5.69 17.98
N GLY A 80 -7.91 -5.02 19.05
CA GLY A 80 -9.10 -4.16 19.02
C GLY A 80 -8.97 -3.05 17.99
N VAL A 81 -9.90 -2.97 17.04
CA VAL A 81 -9.99 -1.83 16.12
C VAL A 81 -11.24 -1.05 16.49
N LEU A 82 -11.08 0.18 16.96
CA LEU A 82 -12.19 1.02 17.39
C LEU A 82 -12.66 1.94 16.25
N GLU A 83 -13.95 2.19 16.13
CA GLU A 83 -14.52 3.27 15.30
C GLU A 83 -15.61 3.96 16.12
N GLU A 84 -15.51 5.29 16.27
CA GLU A 84 -16.41 6.08 17.12
C GLU A 84 -16.52 5.53 18.57
N GLY A 85 -15.40 5.03 19.11
CA GLY A 85 -15.33 4.45 20.46
C GLY A 85 -15.90 3.03 20.59
N LYS A 86 -16.29 2.37 19.49
CA LYS A 86 -16.81 1.00 19.50
C LYS A 86 -15.83 0.02 18.85
N ARG A 87 -15.59 -1.13 19.50
CA ARG A 87 -14.79 -2.22 18.92
C ARG A 87 -15.53 -2.82 17.73
N LEU A 88 -14.86 -2.83 16.59
CA LEU A 88 -15.39 -3.37 15.34
C LEU A 88 -15.36 -4.89 15.33
N SER A 89 -16.27 -5.49 14.55
CA SER A 89 -16.19 -6.90 14.20
C SER A 89 -14.90 -7.19 13.41
N PRO A 90 -14.38 -8.43 13.38
CA PRO A 90 -13.20 -8.77 12.56
C PRO A 90 -13.36 -8.39 11.08
N GLN A 91 -14.58 -8.51 10.55
CA GLN A 91 -14.89 -8.14 9.17
C GLN A 91 -14.79 -6.62 8.95
N ASP A 92 -15.31 -5.82 9.88
CA ASP A 92 -15.27 -4.36 9.77
C ASP A 92 -13.89 -3.80 10.10
N ALA A 93 -13.14 -4.44 11.02
CA ALA A 93 -11.73 -4.17 11.26
C ALA A 93 -10.91 -4.38 9.98
N LYS A 94 -11.12 -5.49 9.25
CA LYS A 94 -10.47 -5.71 7.95
C LYS A 94 -10.82 -4.62 6.93
N LYS A 95 -12.09 -4.19 6.86
CA LYS A 95 -12.50 -3.07 5.98
C LYS A 95 -11.80 -1.78 6.37
N LYS A 96 -11.72 -1.46 7.67
CA LYS A 96 -11.09 -0.24 8.18
C LYS A 96 -9.59 -0.22 7.90
N LEU A 97 -8.86 -1.29 8.24
CA LEU A 97 -7.43 -1.40 7.93
C LEU A 97 -7.17 -1.33 6.42
N SER A 98 -8.04 -1.91 5.59
CA SER A 98 -7.96 -1.77 4.14
C SER A 98 -8.10 -0.31 3.68
N ARG A 99 -9.05 0.45 4.25
CA ARG A 99 -9.19 1.89 3.96
C ARG A 99 -7.95 2.68 4.36
N VAL A 100 -7.41 2.43 5.56
CA VAL A 100 -6.17 3.05 6.05
C VAL A 100 -5.03 2.76 5.08
N TYR A 101 -4.86 1.50 4.71
CA TYR A 101 -3.83 1.07 3.77
C TYR A 101 -3.98 1.72 2.37
N GLN A 102 -5.20 1.81 1.83
CA GLN A 102 -5.46 2.50 0.57
C GLN A 102 -5.12 3.99 0.65
N LYS A 103 -5.40 4.63 1.78
CA LYS A 103 -5.00 6.03 2.03
C LYS A 103 -3.48 6.17 2.05
N MET A 104 -2.76 5.30 2.78
CA MET A 104 -1.29 5.32 2.81
C MET A 104 -0.68 5.17 1.41
N ARG A 105 -1.21 4.25 0.59
CA ARG A 105 -0.78 4.09 -0.81
C ARG A 105 -1.03 5.33 -1.65
N PHE A 106 -2.20 5.95 -1.49
CA PHE A 106 -2.53 7.19 -2.17
C PHE A 106 -1.59 8.33 -1.77
N ASP A 107 -1.35 8.51 -0.47
CA ASP A 107 -0.46 9.54 0.06
C ASP A 107 1.00 9.33 -0.39
N ALA A 108 1.45 8.07 -0.48
CA ALA A 108 2.76 7.73 -1.04
C ALA A 108 2.90 8.15 -2.51
N CYS A 109 1.87 7.92 -3.34
CA CYS A 109 1.85 8.41 -4.72
C CYS A 109 1.88 9.94 -4.80
N ILE A 110 1.15 10.63 -3.91
CA ILE A 110 1.15 12.09 -3.84
C ILE A 110 2.53 12.62 -3.49
N ARG A 111 3.18 12.08 -2.46
CA ARG A 111 4.57 12.44 -2.09
C ARG A 111 5.55 12.20 -3.24
N ALA A 112 5.46 11.06 -3.92
CA ALA A 112 6.32 10.76 -5.06
C ALA A 112 6.13 11.77 -6.21
N LEU A 113 4.88 12.11 -6.53
CA LEU A 113 4.56 13.11 -7.56
C LEU A 113 5.01 14.53 -7.16
N GLU A 114 4.84 14.91 -5.91
CA GLU A 114 5.28 16.21 -5.39
C GLU A 114 6.80 16.35 -5.47
N ARG A 115 7.56 15.31 -5.05
CA ARG A 115 9.02 15.24 -5.23
C ARG A 115 9.41 15.37 -6.71
N LEU A 116 8.63 14.75 -7.60
CA LEU A 116 8.89 14.80 -9.03
C LEU A 116 8.66 16.19 -9.63
N VAL A 117 7.54 16.84 -9.30
CA VAL A 117 7.23 18.21 -9.74
C VAL A 117 8.25 19.21 -9.21
N ALA A 118 8.74 19.02 -7.98
CA ALA A 118 9.80 19.85 -7.40
C ALA A 118 11.16 19.67 -8.11
N ARG A 119 11.46 18.48 -8.64
CA ARG A 119 12.71 18.19 -9.35
C ARG A 119 12.71 18.65 -10.80
N GLU A 120 11.56 18.60 -11.47
CA GLU A 120 11.45 18.94 -12.89
C GLU A 120 10.31 19.92 -13.10
N ASN A 121 10.65 21.16 -13.46
CA ASN A 121 9.66 22.16 -13.83
C ASN A 121 9.05 21.84 -15.19
N ASN A 122 7.99 21.03 -15.18
CA ASN A 122 7.30 20.53 -16.37
C ASN A 122 5.79 20.65 -16.18
N GLU A 123 5.14 21.40 -17.05
CA GLU A 123 3.70 21.67 -16.98
C GLU A 123 2.85 20.39 -17.02
N ILE A 124 3.29 19.37 -17.76
CA ILE A 124 2.59 18.07 -17.83
C ILE A 124 2.62 17.38 -16.47
N LEU A 125 3.74 17.44 -15.75
CA LEU A 125 3.89 16.83 -14.43
C LEU A 125 3.05 17.57 -13.38
N THR A 126 3.04 18.90 -13.43
CA THR A 126 2.16 19.73 -12.58
C THR A 126 0.69 19.39 -12.82
N ASN A 127 0.28 19.31 -14.09
CA ASN A 127 -1.10 18.94 -14.46
C ASN A 127 -1.44 17.50 -14.05
N ALA A 128 -0.50 16.56 -14.17
CA ALA A 128 -0.69 15.18 -13.71
C ALA A 128 -0.83 15.10 -12.18
N TRP A 129 -0.04 15.87 -11.42
CA TRP A 129 -0.14 15.96 -9.96
C TRP A 129 -1.48 16.55 -9.51
N ILE A 130 -1.90 17.68 -10.09
CA ILE A 130 -3.22 18.30 -9.83
C ILE A 130 -4.34 17.31 -10.15
N TYR A 131 -4.25 16.64 -11.30
CA TYR A 131 -5.26 15.66 -11.73
C TYR A 131 -5.32 14.46 -10.77
N TYR A 132 -4.18 13.90 -10.37
CA TYR A 132 -4.12 12.76 -9.48
C TYR A 132 -4.66 13.09 -8.08
N ARG A 133 -4.29 14.26 -7.54
CA ARG A 133 -4.79 14.75 -6.25
C ARG A 133 -6.31 14.87 -6.23
N LYS A 134 -6.92 15.29 -7.35
CA LYS A 134 -8.37 15.44 -7.48
C LYS A 134 -9.10 14.11 -7.72
N ASN A 135 -8.54 13.22 -8.55
CA ASN A 135 -9.27 12.06 -9.09
C ASN A 135 -8.83 10.71 -8.48
N GLY A 136 -7.69 10.64 -7.80
CA GLY A 136 -7.13 9.40 -7.29
C GLY A 136 -6.66 8.41 -8.35
N ASN A 137 -6.52 8.85 -9.60
CA ASN A 137 -6.09 8.04 -10.73
C ASN A 137 -5.40 8.88 -11.81
N LEU A 138 -4.65 8.22 -12.69
CA LEU A 138 -3.99 8.80 -13.86
C LEU A 138 -4.70 8.36 -15.15
N THR A 139 -4.67 9.24 -16.15
CA THR A 139 -4.97 8.82 -17.53
C THR A 139 -3.79 8.00 -18.08
N PRO A 140 -3.97 7.16 -19.12
CA PRO A 140 -2.85 6.38 -19.68
C PRO A 140 -1.65 7.24 -20.09
N LYS A 141 -1.90 8.42 -20.67
CA LYS A 141 -0.86 9.38 -21.05
C LYS A 141 -0.11 9.92 -19.83
N TYR A 142 -0.83 10.32 -18.78
CA TYR A 142 -0.19 10.77 -17.54
C TYR A 142 0.55 9.65 -16.82
N ALA A 143 0.00 8.44 -16.78
CA ALA A 143 0.64 7.27 -16.18
C ALA A 143 2.00 6.99 -16.82
N PHE A 144 2.08 7.04 -18.15
CA PHE A 144 3.34 6.87 -18.87
C PHE A 144 4.36 7.95 -18.48
N VAL A 145 3.98 9.23 -18.58
CA VAL A 145 4.91 10.34 -18.30
C VAL A 145 5.39 10.31 -16.84
N VAL A 146 4.48 10.10 -15.89
CA VAL A 146 4.78 10.02 -14.46
C VAL A 146 5.73 8.87 -14.17
N LEU A 147 5.39 7.64 -14.55
CA LEU A 147 6.21 6.47 -14.22
C LEU A 147 7.58 6.53 -14.88
N TRP A 148 7.66 7.03 -16.12
CA TRP A 148 8.93 7.22 -16.80
C TRP A 148 9.83 8.18 -16.05
N ARG A 149 9.27 9.31 -15.62
CA ARG A 149 10.02 10.35 -14.92
C ARG A 149 10.40 9.95 -13.50
N LEU A 150 9.54 9.22 -12.78
CA LEU A 150 9.87 8.65 -11.48
C LEU A 150 11.06 7.69 -11.57
N GLN A 151 11.09 6.82 -12.60
CA GLN A 151 12.22 5.93 -12.87
C GLN A 151 13.49 6.70 -13.22
N LEU A 152 13.39 7.68 -14.12
CA LEU A 152 14.53 8.50 -14.56
C LEU A 152 15.19 9.23 -13.39
N HIS A 153 14.39 9.82 -12.51
CA HIS A 153 14.85 10.57 -11.34
C HIS A 153 15.15 9.66 -10.13
N LYS A 154 15.02 8.33 -10.26
CA LYS A 154 15.22 7.35 -9.17
C LYS A 154 14.45 7.73 -7.90
N ILE A 155 13.22 8.22 -8.06
CA ILE A 155 12.33 8.51 -6.93
C ILE A 155 11.71 7.18 -6.49
N ASP A 156 11.79 6.85 -5.20
CA ASP A 156 11.14 5.65 -4.69
C ASP A 156 9.64 5.69 -4.95
N HIS A 157 9.12 4.63 -5.56
CA HIS A 157 7.72 4.49 -5.89
C HIS A 157 7.36 3.03 -6.18
N SER A 158 6.11 2.67 -5.93
CA SER A 158 5.53 1.41 -6.40
C SER A 158 4.59 1.68 -7.58
N PRO A 159 4.92 1.24 -8.80
CA PRO A 159 4.06 1.43 -9.97
C PRO A 159 2.64 0.87 -9.79
N THR A 160 2.47 -0.19 -9.01
CA THR A 160 1.16 -0.80 -8.72
C THR A 160 0.25 0.08 -7.85
N PHE A 161 0.79 1.13 -7.23
CA PHE A 161 0.00 2.07 -6.41
C PHE A 161 -0.67 3.15 -7.28
N PHE A 162 -0.16 3.40 -8.48
CA PHE A 162 -0.72 4.37 -9.41
C PHE A 162 -1.91 3.77 -10.16
N LYS A 163 -3.14 4.12 -9.76
CA LYS A 163 -4.33 3.63 -10.46
C LYS A 163 -4.47 4.30 -11.83
N VAL A 164 -4.60 3.51 -12.90
CA VAL A 164 -4.87 4.03 -14.25
C VAL A 164 -6.37 3.94 -14.56
N SER A 165 -6.95 5.01 -15.12
CA SER A 165 -8.37 5.06 -15.48
C SER A 165 -8.58 4.82 -16.98
N LEU A 166 -9.34 3.76 -17.31
CA LEU A 166 -9.83 3.46 -18.66
C LEU A 166 -11.36 3.59 -18.79
N LYS A 167 -11.97 4.44 -17.96
CA LYS A 167 -13.44 4.56 -17.86
C LYS A 167 -14.08 5.11 -19.14
N THR A 168 -13.42 6.03 -19.83
CA THR A 168 -13.96 6.70 -21.01
C THR A 168 -13.39 6.10 -22.29
N ASP A 169 -14.15 6.17 -23.39
CA ASP A 169 -13.67 5.68 -24.68
C ASP A 169 -12.44 6.45 -25.16
N ARG A 170 -12.30 7.72 -24.78
CA ARG A 170 -11.08 8.49 -25.01
C ARG A 170 -9.87 7.89 -24.30
N HIS A 171 -10.01 7.42 -23.06
CA HIS A 171 -8.89 6.77 -22.34
C HIS A 171 -8.55 5.41 -22.95
N LYS A 172 -9.56 4.66 -23.40
CA LYS A 172 -9.35 3.38 -24.11
C LYS A 172 -8.62 3.62 -25.45
N ALA A 173 -9.03 4.62 -26.22
CA ALA A 173 -8.35 5.03 -27.45
C ALA A 173 -6.89 5.42 -27.17
N HIS A 174 -6.64 6.22 -26.14
CA HIS A 174 -5.25 6.55 -25.75
C HIS A 174 -4.42 5.31 -25.41
N LEU A 175 -4.99 4.27 -24.79
CA LEU A 175 -4.29 3.02 -24.53
C LEU A 175 -4.05 2.22 -25.83
N SER A 176 -5.06 2.18 -26.70
CA SER A 176 -4.98 1.50 -28.00
C SER A 176 -3.89 2.09 -28.89
N ASP A 177 -3.82 3.43 -28.96
CA ASP A 177 -2.90 4.16 -29.84
C ASP A 177 -1.47 4.28 -29.27
N MET A 178 -1.26 3.88 -28.00
CA MET A 178 0.05 3.96 -27.37
C MET A 178 1.01 2.91 -27.93
N GLU A 179 2.26 3.30 -28.09
CA GLU A 179 3.33 2.38 -28.47
C GLU A 179 3.56 1.30 -27.39
N ILE A 180 3.86 0.06 -27.80
CA ILE A 180 4.02 -1.10 -26.90
C ILE A 180 5.03 -0.81 -25.78
N SER A 181 6.13 -0.12 -26.08
CA SER A 181 7.15 0.28 -25.11
C SER A 181 6.59 1.13 -23.96
N ARG A 182 5.62 2.01 -24.26
CA ARG A 182 4.95 2.88 -23.27
C ARG A 182 3.92 2.10 -22.47
N VAL A 183 3.24 1.16 -23.12
CA VAL A 183 2.29 0.25 -22.45
C VAL A 183 3.01 -0.66 -21.46
N HIS A 184 4.19 -1.18 -21.81
CA HIS A 184 5.03 -1.97 -20.91
C HIS A 184 5.39 -1.22 -19.62
N LEU A 185 5.69 0.08 -19.73
CA LEU A 185 6.05 0.90 -18.59
C LEU A 185 4.90 1.07 -17.58
N ILE A 186 3.68 1.25 -18.09
CA ILE A 186 2.49 1.40 -17.24
C ILE A 186 1.84 0.05 -16.88
N TRP A 187 2.30 -1.07 -17.46
CA TRP A 187 1.72 -2.40 -17.30
C TRP A 187 1.53 -2.82 -15.83
N PRO A 188 2.50 -2.58 -14.92
CA PRO A 188 2.33 -2.94 -13.51
C PRO A 188 1.22 -2.14 -12.82
N ALA A 189 0.92 -0.94 -13.32
CA ALA A 189 -0.11 -0.04 -12.81
C ALA A 189 -1.53 -0.38 -13.32
N LEU A 190 -1.63 -1.24 -14.35
CA LEU A 190 -2.91 -1.72 -14.88
C LEU A 190 -3.46 -2.87 -14.03
N SER A 191 -4.77 -2.89 -13.79
CA SER A 191 -5.46 -4.06 -13.20
C SER A 191 -5.50 -5.23 -14.18
N SER A 192 -5.79 -6.44 -13.70
CA SER A 192 -5.90 -7.64 -14.54
C SER A 192 -6.87 -7.46 -15.70
N SER A 193 -8.06 -6.89 -15.44
CA SER A 193 -9.05 -6.58 -16.47
C SER A 193 -8.57 -5.54 -17.50
N GLN A 194 -7.76 -4.57 -17.08
CA GLN A 194 -7.19 -3.56 -17.97
C GLN A 194 -6.05 -4.13 -18.82
N ARG A 195 -5.26 -5.06 -18.27
CA ARG A 195 -4.24 -5.80 -19.03
C ARG A 195 -4.89 -6.68 -20.10
N ASP A 196 -5.99 -7.34 -19.78
CA ASP A 196 -6.75 -8.12 -20.77
C ASP A 196 -7.34 -7.23 -21.86
N MET A 197 -7.80 -6.02 -21.51
CA MET A 197 -8.21 -5.02 -22.50
C MET A 197 -7.03 -4.57 -23.37
N ALA A 198 -5.86 -4.32 -22.79
CA ALA A 198 -4.66 -3.95 -23.55
C ALA A 198 -4.27 -5.06 -24.55
N LYS A 199 -4.36 -6.34 -24.15
CA LYS A 199 -4.15 -7.48 -25.05
C LYS A 199 -5.11 -7.48 -26.24
N ARG A 200 -6.39 -7.14 -26.01
CA ARG A 200 -7.39 -7.02 -27.08
C ARG A 200 -7.09 -5.89 -28.07
N PHE A 201 -6.38 -4.85 -27.62
CA PHE A 201 -5.89 -3.77 -28.49
C PHE A 201 -4.57 -4.12 -29.22
N GLY A 202 -4.06 -5.35 -29.08
CA GLY A 202 -2.84 -5.80 -29.76
C GLY A 202 -1.56 -5.61 -28.94
N HIS A 203 -1.65 -5.18 -27.69
CA HIS A 203 -0.49 -5.10 -26.79
C HIS A 203 -0.10 -6.46 -26.24
N VAL A 204 1.18 -6.62 -25.93
CA VAL A 204 1.71 -7.82 -25.27
C VAL A 204 2.25 -7.48 -23.88
N PRO A 205 2.23 -8.42 -22.92
CA PRO A 205 2.91 -8.23 -21.64
C PRO A 205 4.43 -8.12 -21.83
N PRO A 206 5.13 -7.30 -21.04
CA PRO A 206 6.59 -7.29 -21.02
C PRO A 206 7.17 -8.66 -20.61
N SER A 207 8.27 -9.07 -21.24
CA SER A 207 8.89 -10.39 -21.06
C SER A 207 9.45 -10.68 -19.66
N ASN A 208 9.61 -9.67 -18.80
CA ASN A 208 10.22 -9.79 -17.46
C ASN A 208 9.20 -9.58 -16.31
N LEU A 209 7.99 -10.15 -16.41
CA LEU A 209 6.93 -9.95 -15.41
C LEU A 209 6.98 -10.89 -14.20
N ASP A 210 7.78 -11.96 -14.25
CA ASP A 210 7.73 -13.06 -13.27
C ASP A 210 8.28 -12.74 -11.87
N CYS A 211 8.77 -11.53 -11.58
CA CYS A 211 9.41 -11.25 -10.28
C CYS A 211 8.82 -10.07 -9.46
N VAL A 212 7.96 -9.23 -10.05
CA VAL A 212 7.54 -7.96 -9.42
C VAL A 212 6.06 -7.93 -9.03
N LEU A 213 5.19 -8.73 -9.67
CA LEU A 213 3.74 -8.69 -9.40
C LEU A 213 3.27 -9.60 -8.27
N ASP A 214 3.94 -10.74 -8.02
CA ASP A 214 3.47 -11.73 -7.04
C ASP A 214 3.64 -11.32 -5.57
N ARG A 215 4.38 -10.24 -5.28
CA ARG A 215 4.64 -9.81 -3.90
C ARG A 215 3.61 -8.83 -3.31
N TYR A 216 2.63 -8.38 -4.09
CA TYR A 216 1.66 -7.35 -3.65
C TYR A 216 0.19 -7.77 -3.70
N GLU A 217 -0.13 -8.99 -4.12
CA GLU A 217 -1.53 -9.46 -4.26
C GLU A 217 -2.02 -10.40 -3.14
N SER A 218 -1.25 -10.66 -2.09
CA SER A 218 -1.73 -11.45 -0.94
C SER A 218 -2.24 -10.56 0.22
N TYR A 219 -3.53 -10.21 0.16
CA TYR A 219 -4.35 -9.67 1.26
C TYR A 219 -5.72 -10.38 1.34
#